data_AF-A0A8J8TF43-F1
#
_entry.id   AF-A0A8J8TF43-F1
#
_cell.length_a   1.000
_cell.length_b   1.000
_cell.length_c   1.000
_cell.angle_alpha   90.00
_cell.angle_beta   90.00
_cell.angle_gamma   90.00
#
_symmetry.space_group_name_H-M   'P 1'
#
loop_
_entity.id
_entity.type
_entity.pdbx_description
1 polymer ?
#
loop_
_entity_poly.entity_id
_entity_poly.type
_entity_poly.pdbx_seq_one_letter_code
_entity_poly.pdbx_strand_id
1 'polypeptide(L)'
;RKWDQYPLTASKFADWISMSEGNVGLIFIDYETFGEHHKADTGILEFLEWLPKELNNRGVEMVLPKEVHNDAYNEIDITETSSWADIEKNEKSWLGNIMQWAYDDAVRRAEMPSRELGSDYLKVWRYFTTSDNYYYLFLGSGGPAEVHSYFSSFGSPIDAFINEFYAILTFLHEELAKLNIKNEPYIFMVNGKRSSIAWNEKEFMEVIMRDEKFKEHLKYLKEWLRK
;
A
#
# COMPACT_ATOMS: atom_id res chain seq x y z
N ARG A 1 28.25 4.66 -13.95
CA ARG A 1 28.89 4.63 -15.30
C ARG A 1 30.23 3.84 -15.35
N LYS A 2 30.51 2.95 -14.39
CA LYS A 2 31.81 2.24 -14.28
C LYS A 2 31.72 0.73 -14.57
N TRP A 3 30.72 0.32 -15.35
CA TRP A 3 30.54 -1.09 -15.74
C TRP A 3 30.90 -1.26 -17.21
N ASP A 4 31.26 -2.47 -17.60
CA ASP A 4 31.97 -2.80 -18.82
C ASP A 4 31.12 -2.70 -20.10
N GLN A 5 29.79 -2.76 -20.01
CA GLN A 5 28.91 -2.50 -21.17
C GLN A 5 28.25 -1.12 -21.14
N TYR A 6 28.69 -0.19 -20.28
CA TYR A 6 28.23 1.19 -20.34
C TYR A 6 28.62 1.88 -21.67
N PRO A 7 27.77 2.72 -22.28
CA PRO A 7 26.37 3.02 -21.90
C PRO A 7 25.40 1.90 -22.30
N LEU A 8 24.30 1.79 -21.56
CA LEU A 8 23.17 0.95 -21.98
C LEU A 8 22.47 1.62 -23.17
N THR A 9 22.32 0.91 -24.28
CA THR A 9 21.60 1.37 -25.47
C THR A 9 20.40 0.48 -25.71
N ALA A 10 19.39 0.99 -26.41
CA ALA A 10 18.19 0.23 -26.77
C ALA A 10 18.54 -1.08 -27.50
N SER A 11 19.52 -1.03 -28.41
CA SER A 11 19.98 -2.20 -29.17
C SER A 11 20.60 -3.27 -28.25
N LYS A 12 21.52 -2.89 -27.35
CA LYS A 12 22.12 -3.84 -26.38
C LYS A 12 21.07 -4.45 -25.47
N PHE A 13 20.13 -3.63 -24.99
CA PHE A 13 19.06 -4.12 -24.13
C PHE A 13 18.17 -5.11 -24.88
N ALA A 14 17.80 -4.80 -26.12
CA ALA A 14 17.01 -5.69 -26.96
C ALA A 14 17.75 -7.00 -27.29
N ASP A 15 19.07 -6.97 -27.51
CA ASP A 15 19.89 -8.19 -27.64
C ASP A 15 19.73 -9.07 -26.40
N TRP A 16 19.87 -8.51 -25.20
CA TRP A 16 19.74 -9.26 -23.96
C TRP A 16 18.36 -9.86 -23.76
N ILE A 17 17.30 -9.11 -24.05
CA ILE A 17 15.92 -9.61 -23.96
C ILE A 17 15.69 -10.74 -24.96
N SER A 18 16.15 -10.60 -26.20
CA SER A 18 15.99 -11.64 -27.23
C SER A 18 16.73 -12.94 -26.93
N MET A 19 17.79 -12.87 -26.12
CA MET A 19 18.58 -14.01 -25.66
C MET A 19 18.09 -14.57 -24.32
N SER A 20 17.13 -13.90 -23.66
CA SER A 20 16.58 -14.34 -22.38
C SER A 20 15.61 -15.50 -22.58
N GLU A 21 15.56 -16.41 -21.60
CA GLU A 21 14.61 -17.52 -21.59
C GLU A 21 13.22 -17.06 -21.13
N GLY A 22 12.18 -17.76 -21.59
CA GLY A 22 10.78 -17.52 -21.22
C GLY A 22 9.92 -16.96 -22.36
N ASN A 23 8.61 -16.95 -22.16
CA ASN A 23 7.65 -16.47 -23.16
C ASN A 23 7.32 -14.98 -22.99
N VAL A 24 7.39 -14.47 -21.75
CA VAL A 24 7.03 -13.09 -21.41
C VAL A 24 8.04 -12.57 -20.38
N GLY A 25 8.67 -11.43 -20.68
CA GLY A 25 9.49 -10.68 -19.73
C GLY A 25 8.73 -9.47 -19.20
N LEU A 26 8.66 -9.32 -17.86
CA LEU A 26 8.06 -8.14 -17.22
C LEU A 26 9.15 -7.24 -16.66
N ILE A 27 9.10 -5.96 -17.03
CA ILE A 27 9.89 -4.89 -16.43
C ILE A 27 8.90 -3.95 -15.77
N PHE A 28 8.90 -3.89 -14.45
CA PHE A 28 8.16 -2.91 -13.68
C PHE A 28 9.17 -1.95 -13.03
N ILE A 29 8.94 -0.66 -13.24
CA ILE A 29 9.78 0.43 -12.76
C ILE A 29 8.86 1.63 -12.52
N ASP A 30 9.21 2.48 -11.56
CA ASP A 30 8.47 3.70 -11.30
C ASP A 30 8.63 4.67 -12.48
N TYR A 31 7.57 5.43 -12.80
CA TYR A 31 7.60 6.36 -13.93
C TYR A 31 8.64 7.46 -13.75
N GLU A 32 8.88 7.85 -12.50
CA GLU A 32 9.88 8.81 -12.05
C GLU A 32 11.32 8.38 -12.40
N THR A 33 11.52 7.09 -12.74
CA THR A 33 12.76 6.60 -13.36
C THR A 33 13.14 7.45 -14.58
N PHE A 34 12.14 7.89 -15.35
CA PHE A 34 12.32 8.64 -16.58
C PHE A 34 12.05 10.13 -16.35
N GLY A 35 13.11 10.94 -16.39
CA GLY A 35 13.05 12.40 -16.24
C GLY A 35 13.52 12.88 -14.87
N GLU A 36 13.29 12.13 -13.79
CA GLU A 36 13.76 12.47 -12.44
C GLU A 36 15.03 11.72 -12.05
N HIS A 37 14.97 10.38 -11.92
CA HIS A 37 16.16 9.57 -11.60
C HIS A 37 17.17 9.57 -12.75
N HIS A 38 16.68 9.49 -13.98
CA HIS A 38 17.46 9.68 -15.20
C HIS A 38 16.93 10.90 -15.95
N LYS A 39 17.66 12.02 -15.88
CA LYS A 39 17.32 13.25 -16.59
C LYS A 39 17.37 13.04 -18.11
N ALA A 40 16.65 13.88 -18.85
CA ALA A 40 16.61 13.79 -20.32
C ALA A 40 18.00 13.83 -20.97
N ASP A 41 18.92 14.63 -20.43
CA ASP A 41 20.30 14.76 -20.92
C ASP A 41 21.16 13.48 -20.76
N THR A 42 20.66 12.47 -20.04
CA THR A 42 21.32 11.17 -19.96
C THR A 42 21.08 10.30 -21.19
N GLY A 43 20.20 10.70 -22.11
CA GLY A 43 19.82 9.92 -23.29
C GLY A 43 18.70 8.90 -23.04
N ILE A 44 17.99 9.01 -21.91
CA ILE A 44 17.00 8.01 -21.50
C ILE A 44 15.71 8.08 -22.34
N LEU A 45 15.35 9.27 -22.82
CA LEU A 45 14.17 9.46 -23.66
C LEU A 45 14.41 8.88 -25.05
N GLU A 46 15.61 9.12 -25.60
CA GLU A 46 16.07 8.51 -26.84
C GLU A 46 16.14 6.98 -26.71
N PHE A 47 16.62 6.46 -25.57
CA PHE A 47 16.59 5.02 -25.32
C PHE A 47 15.17 4.46 -25.44
N LEU A 48 14.16 5.11 -24.84
CA LEU A 48 12.76 4.69 -24.91
C LEU A 48 12.17 4.82 -26.32
N GLU A 49 12.56 5.85 -27.07
CA GLU A 49 12.12 6.04 -28.46
C GLU A 49 12.60 4.89 -29.37
N TRP A 50 13.84 4.45 -29.19
CA TRP A 50 14.44 3.39 -30.01
C TRP A 50 14.07 1.98 -29.56
N LEU A 51 13.74 1.78 -28.28
CA LEU A 51 13.55 0.45 -27.69
C LEU A 51 12.49 -0.41 -28.41
N PRO A 52 11.27 0.06 -28.72
CA PRO A 52 10.27 -0.77 -29.39
C PRO A 52 10.74 -1.27 -30.76
N LYS A 53 11.45 -0.42 -31.51
CA LYS A 53 12.00 -0.78 -32.82
C LYS A 53 13.09 -1.84 -32.69
N GLU A 54 13.99 -1.67 -31.73
CA GLU A 54 15.10 -2.61 -31.49
C GLU A 54 14.63 -3.98 -31.01
N LEU A 55 13.57 -4.03 -30.19
CA LEU A 55 12.91 -5.27 -29.77
C LEU A 55 12.25 -5.98 -30.96
N ASN A 56 11.45 -5.26 -31.75
CA ASN A 56 10.77 -5.81 -32.91
C ASN A 56 11.75 -6.36 -33.96
N ASN A 57 12.89 -5.70 -34.18
CA ASN A 57 13.94 -6.18 -35.08
C ASN A 57 14.52 -7.54 -34.67
N ARG A 58 14.38 -7.92 -33.39
CA ARG A 58 14.82 -9.20 -32.83
C ARG A 58 13.66 -10.18 -32.60
N GLY A 59 12.48 -9.86 -33.13
CA GLY A 59 11.29 -10.69 -32.98
C GLY A 59 10.68 -10.67 -31.57
N VAL A 60 11.03 -9.68 -30.74
CA VAL A 60 10.42 -9.51 -29.42
C VAL A 60 9.24 -8.54 -29.55
N GLU A 61 8.05 -9.02 -29.26
CA GLU A 61 6.81 -8.23 -29.30
C GLU A 61 6.56 -7.56 -27.95
N MET A 62 6.16 -6.28 -27.98
CA MET A 62 5.65 -5.59 -26.80
C MET A 62 4.15 -5.82 -26.70
N VAL A 63 3.73 -6.53 -25.66
CA VAL A 63 2.34 -6.91 -25.41
C VAL A 63 1.79 -6.26 -24.15
N LEU A 64 0.48 -6.06 -24.10
CA LEU A 64 -0.24 -5.63 -22.92
C LEU A 64 -0.49 -6.82 -21.99
N PRO A 65 -0.51 -6.64 -20.65
CA PRO A 65 -0.79 -7.73 -19.72
C PRO A 65 -2.08 -8.50 -20.02
N LYS A 66 -3.13 -7.80 -20.50
CA LYS A 66 -4.42 -8.40 -20.89
C LYS A 66 -4.32 -9.36 -22.09
N GLU A 67 -3.25 -9.31 -22.87
CA GLU A 67 -3.06 -10.16 -24.05
C GLU A 67 -2.44 -11.51 -23.68
N VAL A 68 -1.74 -11.59 -22.55
CA VAL A 68 -1.00 -12.78 -22.13
C VAL A 68 -1.52 -13.43 -20.84
N HIS A 69 -2.47 -12.81 -20.14
CA HIS A 69 -2.95 -13.29 -18.83
C HIS A 69 -3.59 -14.70 -18.83
N ASN A 70 -4.03 -15.21 -19.98
CA ASN A 70 -4.66 -16.54 -20.09
C ASN A 70 -3.65 -17.66 -20.39
N ASP A 71 -2.43 -17.33 -20.78
CA ASP A 71 -1.41 -18.29 -21.20
C ASP A 71 -0.48 -18.65 -20.03
N ALA A 72 -1.08 -18.94 -18.88
CA ALA A 72 -0.33 -19.29 -17.67
C ALA A 72 0.41 -20.61 -17.86
N TYR A 73 1.75 -20.56 -17.78
CA TYR A 73 2.59 -21.76 -17.86
C TYR A 73 2.53 -22.60 -16.58
N ASN A 74 2.42 -21.94 -15.43
CA ASN A 74 2.36 -22.59 -14.12
C ASN A 74 1.56 -21.73 -13.14
N GLU A 75 1.00 -22.36 -12.12
CA GLU A 75 0.33 -21.71 -11.00
C GLU A 75 1.25 -21.72 -9.79
N ILE A 76 1.33 -20.58 -9.10
CA ILE A 76 2.07 -20.45 -7.85
C ILE A 76 1.06 -20.06 -6.77
N ASP A 77 1.04 -20.84 -5.69
CA ASP A 77 0.23 -20.51 -4.53
C ASP A 77 0.95 -19.46 -3.68
N ILE A 78 0.28 -18.31 -3.48
CA ILE A 78 0.79 -17.20 -2.67
C ILE A 78 -0.04 -17.17 -1.39
N THR A 79 0.53 -17.72 -0.32
CA THR A 79 -0.16 -17.90 0.97
C THR A 79 0.14 -16.82 2.00
N GLU A 80 1.19 -16.02 1.76
CA GLU A 80 1.65 -14.96 2.65
C GLU A 80 1.56 -13.60 1.98
N THR A 81 1.55 -12.53 2.80
CA THR A 81 1.61 -11.17 2.27
C THR A 81 3.00 -10.92 1.71
N SER A 82 3.07 -10.44 0.47
CA SER A 82 4.31 -10.15 -0.22
C SER A 82 4.30 -8.75 -0.81
N SER A 83 5.50 -8.21 -1.02
CA SER A 83 5.69 -6.93 -1.66
C SER A 83 6.98 -6.90 -2.46
N TRP A 84 7.08 -5.95 -3.39
CA TRP A 84 8.32 -5.67 -4.09
C TRP A 84 9.30 -4.80 -3.29
N ALA A 85 8.88 -4.28 -2.14
CA ALA A 85 9.64 -3.31 -1.36
C ALA A 85 10.70 -3.99 -0.48
N ASP A 86 11.81 -3.27 -0.27
CA ASP A 86 12.91 -3.62 0.63
C ASP A 86 13.47 -5.03 0.45
N ILE A 87 14.24 -5.50 1.43
CA ILE A 87 14.94 -6.78 1.39
C ILE A 87 14.00 -7.94 1.73
N GLU A 88 13.08 -7.73 2.67
CA GLU A 88 12.23 -8.80 3.19
C GLU A 88 11.04 -9.17 2.29
N LYS A 89 10.70 -8.31 1.31
CA LYS A 89 9.64 -8.56 0.32
C LYS A 89 8.27 -8.91 0.93
N ASN A 90 7.95 -8.30 2.07
CA ASN A 90 6.72 -8.52 2.84
C ASN A 90 6.05 -7.19 3.21
N GLU A 91 5.06 -7.22 4.10
CA GLU A 91 4.27 -6.06 4.52
C GLU A 91 5.01 -5.07 5.44
N LYS A 92 6.21 -5.40 5.94
CA LYS A 92 6.86 -4.62 6.99
C LYS A 92 7.29 -3.21 6.57
N SER A 93 7.37 -2.94 5.27
CA SER A 93 7.58 -1.58 4.76
C SER A 93 6.42 -0.64 5.14
N TRP A 94 5.21 -1.18 5.37
CA TRP A 94 4.02 -0.42 5.78
C TRP A 94 3.48 -0.79 7.16
N LEU A 95 3.74 -2.00 7.65
CA LEU A 95 3.26 -2.54 8.92
C LEU A 95 4.37 -3.28 9.70
N GLY A 96 5.56 -2.70 9.77
CA GLY A 96 6.72 -3.32 10.42
C GLY A 96 7.03 -2.80 11.82
N ASN A 97 6.40 -1.70 12.25
CA ASN A 97 6.71 -1.07 13.53
C ASN A 97 5.48 -0.50 14.25
N ILE A 98 5.68 -0.10 15.52
CA ILE A 98 4.60 0.34 16.40
C ILE A 98 3.89 1.62 15.92
N MET A 99 4.60 2.55 15.26
CA MET A 99 4.00 3.78 14.75
C MET A 99 3.06 3.47 13.59
N GLN A 100 3.50 2.59 12.68
CA GLN A 100 2.69 2.09 11.58
C GLN A 100 1.44 1.35 12.08
N TRP A 101 1.58 0.47 13.07
CA TRP A 101 0.44 -0.24 13.66
C TRP A 101 -0.53 0.67 14.41
N ALA A 102 -0.01 1.70 15.10
CA ALA A 102 -0.85 2.68 15.79
C ALA A 102 -1.65 3.51 14.79
N TYR A 103 -0.99 3.99 13.73
CA TYR A 103 -1.64 4.71 12.64
C TYR A 103 -2.71 3.84 11.95
N ASP A 104 -2.38 2.59 11.62
CA ASP A 104 -3.33 1.63 11.06
C ASP A 104 -4.60 1.45 11.93
N ASP A 105 -4.42 1.32 13.25
CA ASP A 105 -5.55 1.17 14.17
C ASP A 105 -6.44 2.41 14.17
N ALA A 106 -5.86 3.60 14.10
CA ALA A 106 -6.62 4.86 14.01
C ALA A 106 -7.38 4.97 12.69
N VAL A 107 -6.75 4.61 11.56
CA VAL A 107 -7.40 4.61 10.24
C VAL A 107 -8.56 3.62 10.19
N ARG A 108 -8.38 2.39 10.70
CA ARG A 108 -9.46 1.38 10.77
C ARG A 108 -10.61 1.83 11.67
N ARG A 109 -10.31 2.49 12.78
CA ARG A 109 -11.32 3.04 13.70
C ARG A 109 -12.19 4.12 13.05
N ALA A 110 -11.64 4.92 12.16
CA ALA A 110 -12.38 5.96 11.46
C ALA A 110 -13.30 5.43 10.35
N GLU A 111 -13.09 4.22 9.82
CA GLU A 111 -13.84 3.73 8.66
C GLU A 111 -15.37 3.82 8.83
N MET A 112 -15.90 3.26 9.92
CA MET A 112 -17.36 3.16 10.09
C MET A 112 -18.02 4.53 10.34
N PRO A 113 -17.48 5.39 11.23
CA PRO A 113 -17.95 6.77 11.35
C PRO A 113 -17.91 7.53 10.02
N SER A 114 -16.83 7.41 9.25
CA SER A 114 -16.70 8.06 7.93
C SER A 114 -17.73 7.56 6.94
N ARG A 115 -18.05 6.26 6.95
CA ARG A 115 -19.09 5.67 6.11
C ARG A 115 -20.48 6.14 6.52
N GLU A 116 -20.76 6.27 7.81
CA GLU A 116 -22.06 6.71 8.31
C GLU A 116 -22.31 8.19 7.99
N LEU A 117 -21.30 9.04 8.14
CA LEU A 117 -21.38 10.46 7.75
C LEU A 117 -21.41 10.65 6.23
N GLY A 118 -20.73 9.77 5.48
CA GLY A 118 -20.72 9.74 4.03
C GLY A 118 -20.09 10.99 3.39
N SER A 119 -20.30 11.13 2.07
CA SER A 119 -19.82 12.27 1.26
C SER A 119 -18.33 12.59 1.49
N ASP A 120 -18.03 13.79 2.01
CA ASP A 120 -16.68 14.29 2.21
C ASP A 120 -15.93 13.54 3.32
N TYR A 121 -16.59 13.02 4.35
CA TYR A 121 -15.92 12.26 5.41
C TYR A 121 -15.33 10.96 4.88
N LEU A 122 -16.11 10.19 4.11
CA LEU A 122 -15.61 8.98 3.46
C LEU A 122 -14.47 9.28 2.48
N LYS A 123 -14.52 10.42 1.79
CA LYS A 123 -13.43 10.86 0.91
C LYS A 123 -12.16 11.18 1.70
N VAL A 124 -12.27 11.91 2.81
CA VAL A 124 -11.14 12.26 3.67
C VAL A 124 -10.52 11.00 4.28
N TRP A 125 -11.34 10.08 4.78
CA TRP A 125 -10.87 8.78 5.28
C TRP A 125 -10.04 8.02 4.26
N ARG A 126 -10.49 7.98 2.99
CA ARG A 126 -9.72 7.34 1.90
C ARG A 126 -8.34 7.95 1.73
N TYR A 127 -8.14 9.25 1.96
CA TYR A 127 -6.81 9.84 1.90
C TYR A 127 -5.89 9.31 3.00
N PHE A 128 -6.40 9.03 4.19
CA PHE A 128 -5.61 8.41 5.27
C PHE A 128 -5.23 6.96 4.97
N THR A 129 -5.94 6.28 4.05
CA THR A 129 -5.61 4.92 3.61
C THR A 129 -4.50 4.85 2.56
N THR A 130 -3.97 6.00 2.11
CA THR A 130 -2.87 6.05 1.14
C THR A 130 -1.64 5.35 1.70
N SER A 131 -1.02 4.46 0.92
CA SER A 131 0.13 3.65 1.37
C SER A 131 1.33 4.49 1.77
N ASP A 132 1.57 5.63 1.10
CA ASP A 132 2.67 6.55 1.39
C ASP A 132 2.65 7.05 2.84
N ASN A 133 1.46 7.29 3.41
CA ASN A 133 1.33 7.72 4.80
C ASN A 133 1.93 6.69 5.75
N TYR A 134 1.83 5.39 5.45
CA TYR A 134 2.45 4.31 6.23
C TYR A 134 3.93 4.15 5.88
N TYR A 135 4.26 4.31 4.60
CA TYR A 135 5.61 4.18 4.06
C TYR A 135 6.56 5.20 4.72
N TYR A 136 6.11 6.43 4.96
CA TYR A 136 6.91 7.48 5.62
C TYR A 136 7.16 7.23 7.11
N LEU A 137 6.44 6.30 7.75
CA LEU A 137 6.60 5.97 9.18
C LEU A 137 7.63 4.86 9.42
N PHE A 138 8.35 4.45 8.39
CA PHE A 138 9.29 3.34 8.44
C PHE A 138 10.54 3.68 9.27
N LEU A 139 10.95 2.76 10.16
CA LEU A 139 12.09 2.91 11.07
C LEU A 139 13.30 2.02 10.70
N GLY A 140 13.37 1.52 9.47
CA GLY A 140 14.52 0.73 9.02
C GLY A 140 15.79 1.56 8.85
N SER A 141 16.82 0.94 8.25
CA SER A 141 18.12 1.57 8.04
C SER A 141 18.71 1.20 6.68
N GLY A 142 19.78 1.89 6.28
CA GLY A 142 20.48 1.66 5.01
C GLY A 142 19.65 2.07 3.80
N GLY A 143 19.86 1.38 2.67
CA GLY A 143 19.17 1.66 1.41
C GLY A 143 17.63 1.78 1.52
N PRO A 144 16.93 0.86 2.22
CA PRO A 144 15.51 1.01 2.52
C PRO A 144 15.15 2.36 3.15
N ALA A 145 15.85 2.78 4.20
CA ALA A 145 15.55 4.05 4.85
C ALA A 145 15.73 5.26 3.93
N GLU A 146 16.74 5.23 3.05
CA GLU A 146 16.95 6.29 2.05
C GLU A 146 15.76 6.39 1.08
N VAL A 147 15.28 5.26 0.54
CA VAL A 147 14.12 5.23 -0.37
C VAL A 147 12.85 5.70 0.33
N HIS A 148 12.61 5.24 1.56
CA HIS A 148 11.45 5.65 2.36
C HIS A 148 11.42 7.15 2.68
N SER A 149 12.60 7.77 2.83
CA SER A 149 12.73 9.22 3.07
C SER A 149 12.69 10.06 1.79
N TYR A 150 12.94 9.46 0.62
CA TYR A 150 13.21 10.21 -0.62
C TYR A 150 12.06 11.11 -1.06
N PHE A 151 10.83 10.60 -1.03
CA PHE A 151 9.61 11.36 -1.37
C PHE A 151 8.89 11.94 -0.16
N SER A 152 9.40 11.70 1.06
CA SER A 152 8.76 12.18 2.27
C SER A 152 8.94 13.69 2.41
N SER A 153 7.85 14.41 2.66
CA SER A 153 7.88 15.84 2.98
C SER A 153 8.29 16.13 4.43
N PHE A 154 8.47 15.08 5.24
CA PHE A 154 8.79 15.18 6.67
C PHE A 154 10.29 15.06 6.92
N GLY A 155 10.77 15.72 7.98
CA GLY A 155 12.18 15.68 8.38
C GLY A 155 12.63 14.35 8.98
N SER A 156 11.69 13.54 9.47
CA SER A 156 11.95 12.21 10.02
C SER A 156 10.67 11.35 10.04
N PRO A 157 10.79 10.01 10.14
CA PRO A 157 9.62 9.13 10.33
C PRO A 157 8.81 9.45 11.60
N ILE A 158 9.46 10.01 12.62
CA ILE A 158 8.80 10.43 13.87
C ILE A 158 7.96 11.69 13.61
N ASP A 159 8.48 12.65 12.85
CA ASP A 159 7.72 13.85 12.47
C ASP A 159 6.51 13.47 11.60
N ALA A 160 6.71 12.55 10.64
CA ALA A 160 5.63 12.00 9.84
C ALA A 160 4.56 11.37 10.74
N PHE A 161 4.96 10.52 11.69
CA PHE A 161 4.02 9.87 12.61
C PHE A 161 3.25 10.87 13.45
N ILE A 162 3.92 11.86 14.06
CA ILE A 162 3.24 12.85 14.90
C ILE A 162 2.18 13.61 14.09
N ASN A 163 2.50 14.02 12.85
CA ASN A 163 1.57 14.74 12.00
C ASN A 163 0.40 13.87 11.56
N GLU A 164 0.68 12.72 10.95
CA GLU A 164 -0.34 11.81 10.42
C GLU A 164 -1.25 11.27 11.52
N PHE A 165 -0.67 10.85 12.65
CA PHE A 165 -1.41 10.32 13.79
C PHE A 165 -2.29 11.39 14.46
N TYR A 166 -1.78 12.62 14.60
CA TYR A 166 -2.59 13.73 15.09
C TYR A 166 -3.76 14.06 14.16
N ALA A 167 -3.52 14.05 12.84
CA ALA A 167 -4.53 14.34 11.85
C ALA A 167 -5.68 13.31 11.87
N ILE A 168 -5.38 12.01 11.83
CA ILE A 168 -6.41 10.96 11.85
C ILE A 168 -7.18 10.93 13.18
N LEU A 169 -6.51 11.16 14.32
CA LEU A 169 -7.20 11.18 15.61
C LEU A 169 -8.11 12.40 15.77
N THR A 170 -7.67 13.57 15.29
CA THR A 170 -8.49 14.78 15.29
C THR A 170 -9.71 14.60 14.38
N PHE A 171 -9.50 14.01 13.21
CA PHE A 171 -10.57 13.67 12.26
C PHE A 171 -11.58 12.72 12.90
N LEU A 172 -11.13 11.58 13.44
CA LEU A 172 -11.98 10.62 14.14
C LEU A 172 -12.76 11.28 15.29
N HIS A 173 -12.12 12.14 16.08
CA HIS A 173 -12.80 12.85 17.17
C HIS A 173 -13.96 13.73 16.67
N GLU A 174 -13.76 14.44 15.56
CA GLU A 174 -14.81 15.24 14.92
C GLU A 174 -15.98 14.36 14.45
N GLU A 175 -15.68 13.22 13.83
CA GLU A 175 -16.69 12.28 13.35
C GLU A 175 -17.57 11.76 14.49
N LEU A 176 -16.94 11.28 15.57
CA LEU A 176 -17.64 10.77 16.74
C LEU A 176 -18.50 11.85 17.39
N ALA A 177 -18.00 13.09 17.47
CA ALA A 177 -18.78 14.21 17.99
C ALA A 177 -20.02 14.49 17.14
N LYS A 178 -19.92 14.44 15.80
CA LYS A 178 -21.05 14.63 14.89
C LYS A 178 -22.09 13.52 14.97
N LEU A 179 -21.64 12.29 15.19
CA LEU A 179 -22.52 11.13 15.41
C LEU A 179 -23.04 11.04 16.84
N ASN A 180 -22.64 11.97 17.74
CA ASN A 180 -22.97 11.97 19.16
C ASN A 180 -22.59 10.65 19.86
N ILE A 181 -21.46 10.07 19.45
CA ILE A 181 -20.88 8.87 20.03
C ILE A 181 -19.90 9.29 21.13
N LYS A 182 -20.13 8.79 22.35
CA LYS A 182 -19.32 9.13 23.53
C LYS A 182 -18.60 7.94 24.15
N ASN A 183 -18.92 6.75 23.67
CA ASN A 183 -18.44 5.50 24.25
C ASN A 183 -17.18 5.05 23.53
N GLU A 184 -16.32 4.34 24.25
CA GLU A 184 -15.23 3.60 23.63
C GLU A 184 -15.80 2.55 22.66
N PRO A 185 -15.09 2.28 21.56
CA PRO A 185 -15.59 1.35 20.57
C PRO A 185 -15.57 -0.08 21.13
N TYR A 186 -16.52 -0.89 20.69
CA TYR A 186 -16.48 -2.32 20.91
C TYR A 186 -15.45 -2.96 19.98
N ILE A 187 -14.52 -3.73 20.54
CA ILE A 187 -13.49 -4.43 19.77
C ILE A 187 -13.85 -5.92 19.72
N PHE A 188 -14.08 -6.42 18.52
CA PHE A 188 -14.29 -7.85 18.29
C PHE A 188 -12.95 -8.58 18.30
N MET A 189 -12.90 -9.73 18.99
CA MET A 189 -11.69 -10.51 19.19
C MET A 189 -11.85 -11.89 18.58
N VAL A 190 -10.85 -12.37 17.85
CA VAL A 190 -10.80 -13.71 17.24
C VAL A 190 -9.48 -14.34 17.62
N ASN A 191 -9.51 -15.46 18.34
CA ASN A 191 -8.30 -16.18 18.77
C ASN A 191 -7.26 -15.27 19.46
N GLY A 192 -7.73 -14.33 20.30
CA GLY A 192 -6.88 -13.38 21.01
C GLY A 192 -6.36 -12.21 20.16
N LYS A 193 -6.72 -12.12 18.88
CA LYS A 193 -6.38 -11.00 17.98
C LYS A 193 -7.59 -10.09 17.79
N ARG A 194 -7.33 -8.78 17.70
CA ARG A 194 -8.36 -7.80 17.31
C ARG A 194 -8.80 -8.08 15.88
N SER A 195 -10.08 -7.91 15.62
CA SER A 195 -10.67 -8.04 14.29
C SER A 195 -11.46 -6.77 13.97
N SER A 196 -12.77 -6.86 13.81
CA SER A 196 -13.63 -5.70 13.55
C SER A 196 -13.82 -4.81 14.79
N ILE A 197 -14.27 -3.58 14.56
CA ILE A 197 -14.61 -2.59 15.59
C ILE A 197 -16.03 -2.08 15.32
N ALA A 198 -16.75 -1.66 16.35
CA ALA A 198 -18.04 -0.97 16.22
C ALA A 198 -18.17 0.16 17.25
N TRP A 199 -18.73 1.29 16.84
CA TRP A 199 -18.94 2.47 17.68
C TRP A 199 -20.35 2.62 18.21
N ASN A 200 -21.33 2.01 17.55
CA ASN A 200 -22.74 2.03 17.97
C ASN A 200 -23.42 0.68 17.77
N GLU A 201 -24.66 0.55 18.26
CA GLU A 201 -25.42 -0.70 18.20
C GLU A 201 -25.65 -1.18 16.75
N LYS A 202 -25.92 -0.25 15.83
CA LYS A 202 -26.14 -0.57 14.41
C LYS A 202 -24.88 -1.20 13.81
N GLU A 203 -23.74 -0.55 14.00
CA GLU A 203 -22.44 -1.05 13.52
C GLU A 203 -22.08 -2.40 14.14
N PHE A 204 -22.35 -2.58 15.44
CA PHE A 204 -22.15 -3.85 16.13
C PHE A 204 -22.94 -4.97 15.45
N MET A 205 -24.23 -4.72 15.18
CA MET A 205 -25.09 -5.68 14.52
C MET A 205 -24.66 -5.96 13.08
N GLU A 206 -24.17 -4.96 12.35
CA GLU A 206 -23.59 -5.17 11.00
C GLU A 206 -22.40 -6.13 11.03
N VAL A 207 -21.50 -6.01 12.01
CA VAL A 207 -20.36 -6.92 12.17
C VAL A 207 -20.83 -8.36 12.44
N ILE A 208 -21.81 -8.53 13.33
CA ILE A 208 -22.40 -9.84 13.65
C ILE A 208 -23.05 -10.47 12.41
N MET A 209 -23.74 -9.67 11.59
CA MET A 209 -24.42 -10.16 10.38
C MET A 209 -23.44 -10.57 9.28
N ARG A 210 -22.28 -9.91 9.18
CA ARG A 210 -21.25 -10.22 8.18
C ARG A 210 -20.50 -11.50 8.49
N ASP A 211 -20.34 -11.85 9.77
CA ASP A 211 -19.58 -13.03 10.17
C ASP A 211 -20.14 -13.69 11.44
N GLU A 212 -20.64 -14.91 11.28
CA GLU A 212 -21.31 -15.65 12.35
C GLU A 212 -20.41 -15.95 13.55
N LYS A 213 -19.08 -15.97 13.36
CA LYS A 213 -18.14 -16.23 14.48
C LYS A 213 -18.26 -15.20 15.59
N PHE A 214 -18.79 -14.01 15.28
CA PHE A 214 -18.99 -12.96 16.26
C PHE A 214 -20.30 -13.07 17.05
N LYS A 215 -21.23 -13.98 16.70
CA LYS A 215 -22.54 -14.10 17.38
C LYS A 215 -22.43 -14.22 18.91
N GLU A 216 -21.39 -14.86 19.43
CA GLU A 216 -21.15 -14.95 20.88
C GLU A 216 -20.97 -13.60 21.56
N HIS A 217 -20.53 -12.57 20.84
CA HIS A 217 -20.33 -11.22 21.37
C HIS A 217 -21.65 -10.52 21.71
N LEU A 218 -22.81 -10.98 21.20
CA LEU A 218 -24.14 -10.41 21.50
C LEU A 218 -24.42 -10.35 23.01
N LYS A 219 -23.86 -11.27 23.80
CA LYS A 219 -24.02 -11.29 25.27
C LYS A 219 -23.44 -10.05 25.96
N TYR A 220 -22.48 -9.37 25.34
CA TYR A 220 -21.82 -8.17 25.88
C TYR A 220 -22.45 -6.86 25.40
N LEU A 221 -23.34 -6.89 24.39
CA LEU A 221 -23.93 -5.70 23.78
C LEU A 221 -24.61 -4.79 24.82
N LYS A 222 -25.46 -5.36 25.67
CA LYS A 222 -26.17 -4.60 26.71
C LYS A 222 -25.24 -3.98 27.75
N GLU A 223 -24.11 -4.61 28.05
CA GLU A 223 -23.14 -4.05 29.00
C GLU A 223 -22.36 -2.90 28.36
N TRP A 224 -21.93 -3.07 27.11
CA TRP A 224 -21.19 -2.06 26.37
C TRP A 224 -22.01 -0.79 26.13
N LEU A 225 -23.28 -0.90 25.73
CA LEU A 225 -24.16 0.26 25.50
C LEU A 225 -24.55 1.03 26.77
N ARG A 226 -24.28 0.48 27.97
CA ARG A 226 -24.55 1.15 29.26
C ARG A 226 -23.38 1.97 29.78
N LYS A 227 -22.17 1.74 29.26
CA LYS A 227 -20.98 2.54 29.53
C LYS A 227 -21.06 3.84 28.74
#